data_AF-A0A2N5YQE3-F1
#
_entry.id   AF-A0A2N5YQE3-F1
#
_cell.length_a   1.000
_cell.length_b   1.000
_cell.length_c   1.000
_cell.angle_alpha   90.00
_cell.angle_beta   90.00
_cell.angle_gamma   90.00
#
_symmetry.space_group_name_H-M   'P 1'
#
loop_
_entity.id
_entity.type
_entity.pdbx_description
1 polymer ?
#
loop_
_entity_poly.entity_id
_entity_poly.type
_entity_poly.pdbx_seq_one_letter_code
_entity_poly.pdbx_strand_id
1 'polypeptide(L)'
;MEFDYFAYLWLPLMIFFARILDVSIGTIRIILVSKGQKRLAPLLGFLEVLIWIIAIGQIMENLDNWMCYLFYAAGFAAGNYIGMVIEEKIALGIVGLRLVTGKPAYELVHELSERGYGITHMSATGAQGPVNVLFMTVSRKNLSKLIDIVNEFNP
;
A
#
# COMPACT_ATOMS: atom_id res chain seq x y z
N MET A 1 -48.39 2.73 1.91
CA MET A 1 -47.01 2.88 2.43
C MET A 1 -46.13 3.15 1.23
N GLU A 2 -45.79 4.42 1.01
CA GLU A 2 -44.71 4.73 0.07
C GLU A 2 -43.41 4.29 0.73
N PHE A 3 -42.63 3.47 0.03
CA PHE A 3 -41.34 3.03 0.52
C PHE A 3 -40.40 4.24 0.45
N ASP A 4 -39.82 4.63 1.58
CA ASP A 4 -38.88 5.76 1.61
C ASP A 4 -37.53 5.31 1.01
N TYR A 5 -37.44 5.38 -0.32
CA TYR A 5 -36.24 5.08 -1.08
C TYR A 5 -35.04 5.94 -0.66
N PHE A 6 -35.29 7.15 -0.16
CA PHE A 6 -34.21 8.02 0.29
C PHE A 6 -33.60 7.49 1.58
N ALA A 7 -34.44 7.19 2.58
CA ALA A 7 -33.99 6.65 3.86
C ALA A 7 -33.36 5.25 3.72
N TYR A 8 -33.95 4.35 2.94
CA TYR A 8 -33.53 2.94 2.91
C TYR A 8 -32.53 2.58 1.80
N LEU A 9 -32.30 3.44 0.81
CA LEU A 9 -31.36 3.14 -0.27
C LEU A 9 -30.30 4.23 -0.42
N TRP A 10 -30.71 5.48 -0.59
CA TRP A 10 -29.77 6.56 -0.91
C TRP A 10 -28.86 6.90 0.27
N LEU A 11 -29.43 7.07 1.46
CA LEU A 11 -28.68 7.39 2.68
C LEU A 11 -27.66 6.30 3.05
N PRO A 12 -28.02 4.99 3.13
CA PRO A 12 -27.06 3.92 3.37
C PRO A 12 -25.93 3.88 2.31
N LEU A 13 -26.24 4.10 1.04
CA LEU A 13 -25.25 4.13 -0.03
C LEU A 13 -24.25 5.28 0.14
N MET A 14 -24.72 6.47 0.52
CA MET A 14 -23.84 7.60 0.82
C MET A 14 -22.94 7.31 2.03
N ILE A 15 -23.47 6.71 3.09
CA ILE A 15 -22.68 6.27 4.25
C ILE A 15 -21.61 5.27 3.82
N PHE A 16 -21.94 4.30 2.98
CA PHE A 16 -20.99 3.31 2.47
C PHE A 16 -19.82 3.96 1.72
N PHE A 17 -20.08 4.86 0.77
CA PHE A 17 -19.01 5.55 0.03
C PHE A 17 -18.20 6.49 0.93
N ALA A 18 -18.86 7.21 1.86
CA ALA A 18 -18.17 8.04 2.84
C ALA A 18 -17.21 7.19 3.70
N ARG A 19 -17.64 6.00 4.13
CA ARG A 19 -16.79 5.06 4.89
C ARG A 19 -15.63 4.50 4.09
N ILE A 20 -15.82 4.21 2.81
CA ILE A 20 -14.71 3.80 1.94
C ILE A 20 -13.63 4.88 1.89
N LEU A 21 -14.04 6.14 1.66
CA LEU A 21 -13.12 7.27 1.60
C LEU A 21 -12.40 7.48 2.94
N ASP A 22 -13.15 7.50 4.04
CA ASP A 22 -12.61 7.65 5.39
C ASP A 22 -11.52 6.60 5.70
N VAL A 23 -11.85 5.32 5.55
CA VAL A 23 -10.91 4.24 5.88
C VAL A 23 -9.70 4.25 4.94
N SER A 24 -9.90 4.52 3.65
CA SER A 24 -8.79 4.60 2.69
C SER A 24 -7.83 5.74 3.04
N ILE A 25 -8.36 6.91 3.43
CA ILE A 25 -7.55 8.04 3.93
C ILE A 25 -6.80 7.63 5.20
N GLY A 26 -7.47 6.94 6.12
CA GLY A 26 -6.87 6.42 7.35
C GLY A 26 -5.68 5.49 7.08
N THR A 27 -5.78 4.60 6.09
CA THR A 27 -4.66 3.74 5.68
C THR A 27 -3.47 4.56 5.16
N ILE A 28 -3.71 5.54 4.28
CA ILE A 28 -2.66 6.43 3.77
C ILE A 28 -2.02 7.23 4.90
N ARG A 29 -2.82 7.77 5.83
CA ARG A 29 -2.35 8.50 7.00
C ARG A 29 -1.40 7.64 7.83
N ILE A 30 -1.77 6.39 8.14
CA ILE A 30 -0.92 5.47 8.92
C ILE A 30 0.45 5.31 8.23
N ILE A 31 0.48 5.09 6.92
CA ILE A 31 1.72 4.97 6.14
C ILE A 31 2.56 6.25 6.23
N LEU A 32 1.94 7.42 6.11
CA LEU A 32 2.63 8.71 6.21
C LEU A 32 3.18 8.96 7.62
N VAL A 33 2.46 8.56 8.67
CA VAL A 33 2.93 8.62 10.06
C VAL A 33 4.15 7.72 10.26
N SER A 34 4.11 6.47 9.78
CA SER A 34 5.26 5.55 9.85
C SER A 34 6.49 6.08 9.11
N LYS A 35 6.31 6.99 8.13
CA LYS A 35 7.39 7.68 7.41
C LYS A 35 7.83 9.01 8.03
N GLY A 36 7.24 9.42 9.14
CA GLY A 36 7.55 10.70 9.78
C GLY A 36 7.11 11.93 8.98
N GLN A 37 6.12 11.81 8.08
CA GLN A 37 5.61 12.93 7.29
C GLN A 37 4.74 13.87 8.14
N LYS A 38 5.36 14.87 8.75
CA LYS A 38 4.74 15.76 9.76
C LYS A 38 3.70 16.76 9.23
N ARG A 39 3.59 16.97 7.91
CA ARG A 39 2.65 17.93 7.32
C ARG A 39 1.38 17.28 6.76
N LEU A 40 1.56 16.22 5.97
CA LEU A 40 0.45 15.56 5.29
C LEU A 40 -0.35 14.65 6.23
N ALA A 41 0.29 13.98 7.19
CA ALA A 41 -0.41 13.07 8.10
C ALA A 41 -1.47 13.78 8.98
N PRO A 42 -1.18 14.92 9.63
CA PRO A 42 -2.20 15.65 10.39
C PRO A 42 -3.33 16.20 9.52
N LEU A 43 -3.03 16.68 8.31
CA LEU A 43 -4.04 17.19 7.38
C LEU A 43 -5.03 16.10 6.97
N LEU A 44 -4.52 14.91 6.62
CA LEU A 44 -5.38 13.77 6.30
C LEU A 44 -6.19 13.32 7.51
N GLY A 45 -5.60 13.31 8.71
CA GLY A 45 -6.31 12.99 9.94
C GLY A 45 -7.45 13.96 10.24
N PHE A 46 -7.28 15.25 9.94
CA PHE A 46 -8.35 16.23 10.07
C PHE A 46 -9.52 15.94 9.11
N LEU A 47 -9.23 15.65 7.85
CA LEU A 47 -10.25 15.31 6.84
C LEU A 47 -10.97 13.99 7.18
N GLU A 48 -10.23 12.97 7.60
CA GLU A 48 -10.78 11.69 8.08
C GLU A 48 -11.79 11.91 9.21
N VAL A 49 -11.40 12.63 10.27
CA VAL A 49 -12.29 12.86 11.41
C VAL A 49 -13.54 13.65 11.01
N LEU A 50 -13.46 14.59 10.06
CA LEU A 50 -14.65 15.28 9.54
C LEU A 50 -15.62 14.31 8.84
N ILE A 51 -15.12 13.44 7.98
CA ILE A 51 -15.96 12.43 7.30
C ILE A 51 -16.58 11.49 8.34
N TRP A 52 -15.79 11.06 9.32
CA TRP A 52 -16.26 10.19 10.40
C TRP A 52 -17.40 10.82 11.20
N ILE A 53 -17.26 12.09 11.62
CA ILE A 53 -18.29 12.80 12.39
C ILE A 53 -19.59 12.96 11.58
N ILE A 54 -19.48 13.30 10.29
CA ILE A 54 -20.65 13.43 9.42
C ILE A 54 -21.36 12.08 9.27
N ALA A 55 -20.61 11.00 9.03
CA ALA A 55 -21.18 9.67 8.86
C ALA A 55 -21.85 9.14 10.13
N ILE A 56 -21.21 9.30 11.31
CA ILE A 56 -21.81 8.86 12.56
C ILE A 56 -23.04 9.69 12.95
N GLY A 57 -23.03 11.00 12.66
CA GLY A 57 -24.19 11.86 12.86
C GLY A 57 -25.41 11.36 12.10
N GLN A 58 -25.23 11.00 10.83
CA GLN A 58 -26.30 10.43 10.00
C GLN A 58 -26.84 9.09 10.53
N ILE A 59 -25.98 8.25 11.13
CA ILE A 59 -26.42 6.99 11.74
C ILE A 59 -27.20 7.25 13.03
N MET A 60 -26.74 8.20 13.85
CA MET A 60 -27.40 8.57 15.11
C MET A 60 -28.77 9.22 14.88
N GLU A 61 -28.96 9.92 13.75
CA GLU A 61 -30.27 10.45 13.34
C GLU A 61 -31.20 9.35 12.79
N ASN A 62 -30.65 8.20 12.36
CA ASN A 62 -31.38 7.13 11.67
C ASN A 62 -31.18 5.75 12.34
N LEU A 63 -31.24 5.71 13.67
CA LEU A 63 -30.99 4.50 14.47
C LEU A 63 -31.97 3.34 14.18
N ASP A 64 -33.18 3.66 13.73
CA ASP A 64 -34.20 2.65 13.43
C ASP A 64 -33.93 1.95 12.09
N ASN A 65 -33.03 2.47 11.27
CA ASN A 65 -32.71 1.92 9.95
C ASN A 65 -31.50 0.98 10.01
N TRP A 66 -31.78 -0.32 10.14
CA TRP A 66 -30.77 -1.38 10.16
C TRP A 66 -29.87 -1.39 8.91
N MET A 67 -30.33 -0.90 7.75
CA MET A 67 -29.51 -0.83 6.54
C MET A 67 -28.36 0.17 6.68
N CYS A 68 -28.54 1.27 7.42
CA CYS A 68 -27.45 2.22 7.67
C CYS A 68 -26.26 1.55 8.37
N TYR A 69 -26.52 0.66 9.34
CA TYR A 69 -25.49 -0.11 10.04
C TYR A 69 -24.81 -1.12 9.11
N LEU A 70 -25.59 -1.83 8.29
CA LEU A 70 -25.04 -2.79 7.34
C LEU A 70 -24.09 -2.11 6.34
N PHE A 71 -24.54 -1.00 5.75
CA PHE A 71 -23.74 -0.24 4.77
C PHE A 71 -22.54 0.45 5.42
N TYR A 72 -22.65 0.88 6.69
CA TYR A 72 -21.50 1.38 7.44
C TYR A 72 -20.43 0.30 7.62
N ALA A 73 -20.83 -0.90 8.08
CA ALA A 73 -19.91 -2.02 8.28
C ALA A 73 -19.31 -2.51 6.95
N ALA A 74 -20.14 -2.61 5.91
CA ALA A 74 -19.70 -2.97 4.56
C ALA A 74 -18.72 -1.93 3.99
N GLY A 75 -19.01 -0.63 4.18
CA GLY A 75 -18.15 0.46 3.73
C GLY A 75 -16.81 0.47 4.46
N PHE A 76 -16.80 0.12 5.75
CA PHE A 76 -15.56 -0.09 6.51
C PHE A 76 -14.73 -1.25 5.96
N ALA A 77 -15.35 -2.41 5.71
CA ALA A 77 -14.66 -3.57 5.14
C ALA A 77 -14.10 -3.28 3.73
N ALA A 78 -14.92 -2.69 2.86
CA ALA A 78 -14.53 -2.30 1.50
C ALA A 78 -13.43 -1.23 1.50
N GLY A 79 -13.53 -0.25 2.41
CA GLY A 79 -12.52 0.79 2.57
C GLY A 79 -11.16 0.24 3.00
N ASN A 80 -11.13 -0.78 3.87
CA ASN A 80 -9.87 -1.45 4.22
C ASN A 80 -9.26 -2.17 3.02
N TYR A 81 -10.07 -2.89 2.24
CA TYR A 81 -9.59 -3.55 1.02
C TYR A 81 -9.03 -2.54 0.02
N ILE A 82 -9.76 -1.46 -0.25
CA ILE A 82 -9.32 -0.40 -1.15
C ILE A 82 -8.06 0.29 -0.61
N GLY A 83 -8.00 0.56 0.69
CA GLY A 83 -6.81 1.09 1.35
C GLY A 83 -5.57 0.20 1.18
N MET A 84 -5.73 -1.12 1.29
CA MET A 84 -4.65 -2.08 1.01
C MET A 84 -4.23 -2.05 -0.47
N VAL A 85 -5.17 -2.04 -1.41
CA VAL A 85 -4.87 -1.92 -2.84
C VAL A 85 -4.15 -0.61 -3.17
N ILE A 86 -4.52 0.49 -2.50
CA ILE A 86 -3.85 1.78 -2.63
C ILE A 86 -2.43 1.68 -2.07
N GLU A 87 -2.23 1.07 -0.89
CA GLU A 87 -0.90 0.84 -0.31
C GLU A 87 0.00 0.06 -1.26
N GLU A 88 -0.50 -1.04 -1.82
CA GLU A 88 0.23 -1.88 -2.78
C GLU A 88 0.66 -1.09 -4.02
N LYS A 89 -0.24 -0.27 -4.59
CA LYS A 89 0.07 0.58 -5.75
C LYS A 89 1.08 1.68 -5.43
N ILE A 90 0.97 2.23 -4.24
CA ILE A 90 1.87 3.27 -3.75
C ILE A 90 3.26 2.66 -3.47
N ALA A 91 3.34 1.35 -3.14
CA ALA A 91 4.56 0.54 -3.01
C ALA A 91 5.70 1.31 -2.31
N LEU A 92 5.33 2.03 -1.26
CA LEU A 92 6.14 3.04 -0.63
C LEU A 92 7.12 2.40 0.35
N GLY A 93 8.23 1.89 -0.16
CA GLY A 93 9.27 1.31 0.69
C GLY A 93 10.56 1.08 -0.07
N ILE A 94 11.65 0.96 0.69
CA ILE A 94 12.96 0.56 0.18
C ILE A 94 13.21 -0.86 0.67
N VAL A 95 13.56 -1.76 -0.24
CA VAL A 95 13.85 -3.17 0.06
C VAL A 95 15.33 -3.41 -0.22
N GLY A 96 16.02 -4.03 0.73
CA GLY A 96 17.37 -4.54 0.51
C GLY A 96 17.29 -5.94 -0.10
N LEU A 97 17.88 -6.15 -1.27
CA LEU A 97 18.09 -7.48 -1.81
C LEU A 97 19.54 -7.91 -1.63
N ARG A 98 19.70 -9.21 -1.44
CA ARG A 98 20.97 -9.91 -1.46
C ARG A 98 20.92 -11.02 -2.51
N LEU A 99 21.66 -10.86 -3.59
CA LEU A 99 21.85 -11.88 -4.60
C LEU A 99 23.16 -12.61 -4.33
N VAL A 100 23.13 -13.95 -4.39
CA VAL A 100 24.32 -14.79 -4.29
C VAL A 100 24.42 -15.59 -5.58
N THR A 101 25.53 -15.47 -6.31
CA THR A 101 25.73 -16.17 -7.58
C THR A 101 27.12 -16.78 -7.67
N GLY A 102 27.20 -18.01 -8.21
CA GLY A 102 28.47 -18.64 -8.58
C GLY A 102 28.99 -18.22 -9.95
N LYS A 103 28.20 -17.47 -10.74
CA LYS A 103 28.59 -16.98 -12.06
C LYS A 103 29.37 -15.65 -11.95
N PRO A 104 30.15 -15.27 -12.98
CA PRO A 104 30.77 -13.95 -13.04
C PRO A 104 29.69 -12.86 -12.95
N ALA A 105 29.78 -12.00 -11.94
CA ALA A 105 28.77 -10.97 -11.69
C ALA A 105 28.99 -9.66 -12.48
N TYR A 106 30.08 -9.55 -13.25
CA TYR A 106 30.50 -8.29 -13.87
C TYR A 106 29.46 -7.73 -14.84
N GLU A 107 28.95 -8.55 -15.76
CA GLU A 107 27.93 -8.13 -16.74
C GLU A 107 26.63 -7.69 -16.05
N LEU A 108 26.18 -8.43 -15.05
CA LEU A 108 24.99 -8.09 -14.27
C LEU A 108 25.16 -6.79 -13.47
N VAL A 109 26.32 -6.58 -12.85
CA VAL A 109 26.63 -5.34 -12.12
C VAL A 109 26.67 -4.15 -13.08
N HIS A 110 27.26 -4.32 -14.26
CA HIS A 110 27.35 -3.25 -15.26
C HIS A 110 25.96 -2.84 -15.77
N GLU A 111 25.15 -3.80 -16.22
CA GLU A 111 23.79 -3.55 -16.74
C GLU A 111 22.89 -2.87 -15.69
N LEU A 112 22.91 -3.37 -14.45
CA LEU A 112 22.11 -2.80 -13.37
C LEU A 112 22.62 -1.40 -12.97
N SER A 113 23.94 -1.15 -13.02
CA SER A 113 24.49 0.19 -12.75
C SER A 113 24.11 1.20 -13.84
N GLU A 114 24.10 0.81 -15.12
CA GLU A 114 23.65 1.69 -16.22
C GLU A 114 22.17 2.07 -16.08
N ARG A 115 21.36 1.15 -15.54
CA ARG A 115 19.95 1.39 -15.22
C ARG A 115 19.73 2.23 -13.95
N GLY A 116 20.81 2.68 -13.30
CA GLY A 116 20.77 3.56 -12.13
C GLY A 116 20.53 2.86 -10.79
N TYR A 117 20.70 1.54 -10.71
CA TYR A 117 20.62 0.82 -9.44
C TYR A 117 21.92 0.98 -8.64
N GLY A 118 21.81 1.28 -7.34
CA GLY A 118 22.94 1.29 -6.42
C GLY A 118 23.28 -0.14 -6.00
N ILE A 119 24.48 -0.60 -6.34
CA ILE A 119 24.93 -1.97 -6.13
C ILE A 119 26.29 -1.97 -5.43
N THR A 120 26.42 -2.81 -4.41
CA THR A 120 27.69 -3.15 -3.78
C THR A 120 27.94 -4.63 -4.03
N HIS A 121 29.04 -4.97 -4.70
CA HIS A 121 29.43 -6.36 -4.92
C HIS A 121 30.64 -6.72 -4.06
N MET A 122 30.71 -7.98 -3.62
CA MET A 122 31.86 -8.53 -2.91
C MET A 122 32.09 -9.99 -3.30
N SER A 123 33.34 -10.39 -3.40
CA SER A 123 33.74 -11.79 -3.56
C SER A 123 33.61 -12.51 -2.22
N ALA A 124 33.00 -13.68 -2.21
CA ALA A 124 32.82 -14.53 -1.04
C ALA A 124 33.09 -15.99 -1.39
N THR A 125 33.12 -16.86 -0.38
CA THR A 125 33.29 -18.30 -0.57
C THR A 125 32.10 -19.02 0.03
N GLY A 126 31.38 -19.76 -0.81
CA GLY A 126 30.30 -20.65 -0.42
C GLY A 126 30.78 -22.07 -0.17
N ALA A 127 29.86 -22.95 0.23
CA ALA A 127 30.16 -24.36 0.48
C ALA A 127 30.69 -25.10 -0.77
N GLN A 128 30.29 -24.69 -1.98
CA GLN A 128 30.73 -25.29 -3.24
C GLN A 128 31.88 -24.54 -3.94
N GLY A 129 32.45 -23.49 -3.33
CA GLY A 129 33.55 -22.72 -3.92
C GLY A 129 33.31 -21.19 -3.96
N PRO A 130 34.06 -20.44 -4.78
CA PRO A 130 33.95 -18.99 -4.85
C PRO A 130 32.60 -18.55 -5.40
N VAL A 131 31.99 -17.55 -4.76
CA VAL A 131 30.71 -16.94 -5.14
C VAL A 131 30.81 -15.41 -5.07
N ASN A 132 29.93 -14.71 -5.76
CA ASN A 132 29.76 -13.28 -5.68
C ASN A 132 28.49 -12.95 -4.91
N VAL A 133 28.57 -12.00 -3.97
CA VAL A 133 27.43 -11.49 -3.22
C VAL A 133 27.19 -10.04 -3.63
N LEU A 134 25.97 -9.76 -4.08
CA LEU A 134 25.55 -8.42 -4.47
C LEU A 134 24.50 -7.93 -3.48
N PHE A 135 24.74 -6.76 -2.92
CA PHE A 135 23.79 -5.99 -2.13
C PHE A 135 23.23 -4.87 -2.97
N MET A 136 21.92 -4.76 -3.01
CA MET A 136 21.23 -3.73 -3.77
C MET A 136 20.02 -3.24 -3.02
N THR A 137 19.74 -1.95 -3.16
CA THR A 137 18.66 -1.30 -2.45
C THR A 137 17.70 -0.73 -3.46
N VAL A 138 16.47 -1.26 -3.53
CA VAL A 138 15.50 -0.88 -4.56
C VAL A 138 14.19 -0.43 -3.94
N SER A 139 13.48 0.47 -4.61
CA SER A 139 12.09 0.77 -4.23
C SER A 139 11.22 -0.48 -4.46
N ARG A 140 10.33 -0.81 -3.53
CA ARG A 140 9.46 -2.00 -3.60
C ARG A 140 8.69 -2.10 -4.93
N LYS A 141 8.28 -0.96 -5.51
CA LYS A 141 7.65 -0.88 -6.85
C LYS A 141 8.49 -1.43 -8.01
N ASN A 142 9.81 -1.41 -7.88
CA ASN A 142 10.75 -1.84 -8.93
C ASN A 142 11.31 -3.25 -8.64
N LEU A 143 10.88 -3.89 -7.54
CA LEU A 143 11.38 -5.20 -7.12
C LEU A 143 11.10 -6.28 -8.17
N SER A 144 9.88 -6.33 -8.73
CA SER A 144 9.52 -7.31 -9.77
C SER A 144 10.41 -7.18 -11.01
N LYS A 145 10.52 -5.95 -11.54
CA LYS A 145 11.39 -5.66 -12.69
C LYS A 145 12.84 -6.05 -12.45
N LEU A 146 13.35 -5.85 -11.24
CA LEU A 146 14.71 -6.23 -10.89
C LEU A 146 14.88 -7.76 -10.87
N ILE A 147 13.91 -8.49 -10.31
CA ILE A 147 13.92 -9.96 -10.30
C ILE A 147 13.91 -10.50 -11.74
N ASP A 148 13.11 -9.91 -12.62
CA ASP A 148 13.05 -10.31 -14.03
C ASP A 148 14.42 -10.16 -14.71
N ILE A 149 15.09 -9.02 -14.52
CA ILE A 149 16.46 -8.78 -15.03
C ILE A 149 17.45 -9.79 -14.44
N VAL A 150 17.39 -10.04 -13.14
CA VAL A 150 18.31 -11.00 -12.48
C VAL A 150 18.12 -12.40 -13.05
N ASN A 151 16.88 -12.83 -13.31
CA ASN A 151 16.58 -14.15 -13.88
C ASN A 151 17.04 -14.29 -15.35
N GLU A 152 17.07 -13.20 -16.13
CA GLU A 152 17.62 -13.23 -17.50
C GLU A 152 19.13 -13.52 -17.50
N PHE A 153 19.88 -12.90 -16.58
CA PHE A 153 21.32 -13.05 -16.50
C PHE A 153 21.76 -14.26 -15.65
N ASN A 154 20.90 -14.72 -14.75
CA ASN A 154 21.22 -15.79 -13.82
C ASN A 154 20.02 -16.73 -13.57
N PRO A 155 19.63 -17.52 -14.59
CA PRO A 155 18.65 -18.60 -14.44
C PRO A 155 19.19 -19.76 -13.60
#